data_AF-A0A0R1KJC4-F1
#
_entry.id   AF-A0A0R1KJC4-F1
#
_cell.length_a   1.000
_cell.length_b   1.000
_cell.length_c   1.000
_cell.angle_alpha   90.00
_cell.angle_beta   90.00
_cell.angle_gamma   90.00
#
_symmetry.space_group_name_H-M   'P 1'
#
loop_
_entity.id
_entity.type
_entity.pdbx_description
1 polymer ?
#
loop_
_entity_poly.entity_id
_entity_poly.type
_entity_poly.pdbx_seq_one_letter_code
_entity_poly.pdbx_strand_id
1 'polypeptide(L)' 'MIQDINLQVYEMRKNGYTFAEIADVLNYSAEDIRNIDDVNQTSLDVLSGLYDGTLTFNDID' A
#
# COMPACT_ATOMS: atom_id res chain seq x y z
N MET A 1 -10.37 8.51 -16.20
CA MET A 1 -10.41 8.35 -14.74
C MET A 1 -9.09 7.67 -14.37
N ILE A 2 -8.10 8.43 -13.92
CA ILE A 2 -6.85 7.83 -13.42
C ILE A 2 -7.21 7.28 -12.04
N GLN A 3 -7.38 5.96 -11.95
CA GLN A 3 -7.52 5.30 -10.66
C GLN A 3 -6.13 5.27 -10.01
N ASP A 4 -6.04 5.73 -8.76
CA ASP A 4 -4.79 5.71 -8.00
C ASP A 4 -4.34 4.26 -7.84
N ILE A 5 -3.17 3.93 -8.38
CA ILE A 5 -2.62 2.57 -8.35
C ILE A 5 -2.41 2.09 -6.91
N ASN A 6 -2.04 3.01 -6.00
CA ASN A 6 -1.83 2.69 -4.60
C ASN A 6 -3.14 2.21 -3.96
N LEU A 7 -4.25 2.90 -4.23
CA LEU A 7 -5.57 2.53 -3.72
C LEU A 7 -6.02 1.17 -4.28
N GLN A 8 -5.83 0.93 -5.58
CA GLN A 8 -6.20 -0.34 -6.22
C GLN A 8 -5.43 -1.52 -5.62
N VAL A 9 -4.10 -1.39 -5.48
CA VAL A 9 -3.26 -2.44 -4.88
C VAL A 9 -3.70 -2.70 -3.43
N TYR A 10 -3.92 -1.66 -2.63
CA TYR A 10 -4.41 -1.80 -1.26
C TYR A 10 -5.74 -2.55 -1.19
N GLU A 11 -6.74 -2.15 -1.99
CA GLU A 11 -8.06 -2.78 -1.98
C GLU A 11 -8.00 -4.24 -2.41
N MET A 12 -7.24 -4.58 -3.45
CA MET A 12 -7.08 -5.97 -3.89
C MET A 12 -6.32 -6.80 -2.85
N ARG A 13 -5.25 -6.27 -2.25
CA ARG A 13 -4.53 -6.97 -1.16
C ARG A 13 -5.44 -7.24 0.03
N LYS A 14 -6.24 -6.26 0.43
CA LYS A 14 -7.24 -6.38 1.50
C LYS A 14 -8.31 -7.43 1.20
N ASN A 15 -8.68 -7.59 -0.08
CA ASN A 15 -9.61 -8.62 -0.54
C ASN A 15 -8.97 -10.01 -0.74
N GLY A 16 -7.68 -10.17 -0.45
CA GLY A 16 -6.99 -11.46 -0.44
C GLY A 16 -6.33 -11.86 -1.75
N TYR A 17 -6.26 -10.97 -2.75
CA TYR A 17 -5.57 -11.24 -4.00
C TYR A 17 -4.05 -11.34 -3.78
N THR A 18 -3.42 -12.24 -4.54
CA THR A 18 -1.97 -12.38 -4.60
C THR A 18 -1.35 -11.29 -5.47
N PHE A 19 -0.06 -11.00 -5.27
CA PHE A 19 0.67 -10.03 -6.09
C PHE A 19 0.66 -10.37 -7.58
N ALA A 20 0.67 -11.66 -7.93
CA ALA A 20 0.60 -12.11 -9.32
C ALA A 20 -0.77 -11.80 -9.95
N GLU A 21 -1.88 -12.07 -9.24
CA GLU A 21 -3.23 -11.77 -9.73
C GLU A 21 -3.45 -10.26 -9.89
N ILE A 22 -2.93 -9.46 -8.96
CA ILE A 22 -2.99 -8.00 -9.03
C ILE A 22 -2.17 -7.48 -10.22
N ALA A 23 -0.96 -8.01 -10.40
CA ALA A 23 -0.08 -7.68 -11.51
C ALA A 23 -0.74 -7.97 -12.87
N ASP A 24 -1.40 -9.12 -13.00
CA ASP A 24 -2.12 -9.52 -14.21
C ASP A 24 -3.32 -8.57 -14.49
N VAL A 25 -4.09 -8.19 -13.46
CA VAL A 25 -5.25 -7.30 -13.61
C VAL A 25 -4.84 -5.87 -13.94
N LEU A 26 -3.78 -5.37 -13.30
CA LEU A 26 -3.33 -3.98 -13.43
C LEU A 26 -2.29 -3.79 -14.54
N ASN A 27 -1.84 -4.89 -15.16
CA ASN A 27 -0.81 -4.92 -16.20
C ASN A 27 0.52 -4.30 -15.75
N TYR A 28 0.98 -4.72 -14.56
CA TYR A 28 2.28 -4.40 -13.98
C TYR A 28 3.06 -5.68 -13.69
N SER A 29 4.34 -5.57 -13.31
CA SER A 29 5.05 -6.73 -12.78
C SER A 29 4.64 -7.00 -11.33
N ALA A 30 4.72 -8.25 -10.90
CA ALA A 30 4.49 -8.61 -9.49
C ALA A 30 5.49 -7.95 -8.53
N GLU A 31 6.68 -7.59 -9.02
CA GLU A 31 7.68 -6.81 -8.27
C GLU A 31 7.22 -5.37 -8.06
N ASP A 32 6.71 -4.72 -9.11
CA ASP A 32 6.16 -3.36 -8.99
C ASP A 32 4.98 -3.30 -8.01
N ILE A 33 4.07 -4.28 -8.10
CA ILE A 33 2.94 -4.38 -7.16
C ILE A 33 3.43 -4.55 -5.72
N ARG A 34 4.47 -5.36 -5.50
CA ARG A 34 5.05 -5.54 -4.16
C ARG A 34 5.64 -4.23 -3.63
N ASN A 35 6.41 -3.52 -4.45
CA ASN A 35 7.00 -2.24 -4.07
C ASN A 35 5.92 -1.21 -3.70
N ILE A 36 4.81 -1.21 -4.45
CA ILE A 36 3.64 -0.36 -4.14
C ILE A 36 2.98 -0.76 -2.82
N ASP A 37 2.77 -2.06 -2.59
CA ASP A 37 2.20 -2.56 -1.32
C ASP A 37 3.11 -2.18 -0.13
N ASP A 38 4.43 -2.34 -0.26
CA ASP A 38 5.38 -2.00 0.81
C ASP A 38 5.32 -0.52 1.20
N VAL A 39 5.23 0.39 0.21
CA VAL A 39 5.05 1.83 0.45
C VAL A 39 3.71 2.12 1.11
N ASN A 40 2.64 1.45 0.65
CA ASN A 40 1.32 1.58 1.26
C ASN A 40 1.30 1.13 2.72
N GLN A 41 1.86 -0.05 3.03
CA GLN A 41 1.91 -0.56 4.39
C GLN A 41 2.74 0.37 5.29
N THR A 42 3.90 0.83 4.83
CA THR A 42 4.73 1.78 5.58
C THR A 42 3.96 3.06 5.89
N SER A 43 3.22 3.59 4.92
CA SER A 43 2.40 4.79 5.12
C SER A 43 1.26 4.55 6.12
N LEU A 44 0.61 3.39 6.06
CA LEU A 44 -0.45 3.00 6.99
C LEU A 44 0.08 2.80 8.40
N ASP A 45 1.28 2.24 8.57
CA ASP A 45 1.93 2.07 9.87
C ASP A 45 2.23 3.43 10.52
N VAL A 46 2.77 4.38 9.75
CA VAL A 46 2.99 5.75 10.23
C VAL A 46 1.68 6.42 10.64
N LEU A 47 0.64 6.31 9.80
CA LEU A 47 -0.67 6.88 10.10
C LEU A 47 -1.31 6.23 11.34
N SER A 48 -1.15 4.92 11.51
CA SER A 48 -1.61 4.20 12.70
C SER A 48 -0.89 4.69 13.95
N GLY A 49 0.44 4.84 13.88
CA GLY A 49 1.24 5.31 15.02
C GLY A 49 0.92 6.76 15.42
N LEU A 50 0.65 7.62 14.45
CA LEU A 50 0.16 8.98 14.73
C LEU A 50 -1.24 8.97 15.36
N TYR A 51 -2.11 8.05 14.92
CA TYR A 51 -3.47 7.94 15.43
C TYR A 51 -3.52 7.40 16.86
N ASP A 52 -2.73 6.37 17.18
CA ASP A 52 -2.70 5.75 18.51
C ASP A 52 -1.74 6.43 19.49
N GLY A 53 -0.96 7.41 19.01
CA GLY A 53 -0.03 8.22 19.80
C GLY A 53 1.31 7.54 20.08
N THR A 54 1.62 6.42 19.43
CA THR A 54 2.94 5.77 19.50
C THR A 54 3.98 6.50 18.66
N LEU A 55 3.57 7.29 17.67
CA LEU A 55 4.40 8.23 16.92
C LEU A 55 3.90 9.67 17.11
N THR A 56 4.83 10.61 17.01
CA THR A 56 4.55 12.04 16.89
C THR A 56 5.11 12.58 15.58
N PHE A 57 4.71 13.78 15.18
CA PHE A 57 5.29 14.44 14.00
C PHE A 57 6.80 14.69 14.09
N ASN A 58 7.38 14.65 15.30
CA ASN A 58 8.83 14.78 15.47
C ASN A 58 9.59 13.47 15.17
N ASP A 59 8.88 12.34 15.09
CA ASP A 59 9.45 11.02 14.82
C ASP A 59 9.46 10.68 13.31
N ILE A 60 9.03 11.62 12.46
CA ILE A 60 8.94 11.47 11.01
C ILE A 60 10.01 12.37 10.37
N ASP A 61 10.95 11.75 9.64
CA ASP A 61 12.03 12.42 8.89
C ASP A 61 11.58 12.99 7.53
#